data_AF-A0AAF0C1X5-F1
#
_entry.id   AF-A0AAF0C1X5-F1
#
_cell.length_a   1.000
_cell.length_b   1.000
_cell.length_c   1.000
_cell.angle_alpha   90.00
_cell.angle_beta   90.00
_cell.angle_gamma   90.00
#
_symmetry.space_group_name_H-M   'P 1'
#
loop_
_entity.id
_entity.type
_entity.pdbx_description
1 polymer ?
#
loop_
_entity_poly.entity_id
_entity_poly.type
_entity_poly.pdbx_seq_one_letter_code
_entity_poly.pdbx_strand_id
1 'polypeptide(L)'
;MNNATLTLGIILCCTIISWILFILFGQLTVKKLIKNPETKHELGMELVSGRDIINVAQSLALPIALIRKFKRTQMSFFYSDADLLIKHTSKFDRILAKMFYWTFTITGILIVTWVCLVTTGLLE
;
A
#
# COMPACT_ATOMS: atom_id res chain seq x y z
N MET A 1 -30.29 12.88 3.31
CA MET A 1 -29.15 12.26 2.59
C MET A 1 -29.27 10.77 2.82
N ASN A 2 -29.29 9.93 1.78
CA ASN A 2 -29.46 8.50 2.00
C ASN A 2 -28.22 7.89 2.65
N ASN A 3 -28.36 6.77 3.35
CA ASN A 3 -27.25 6.12 4.06
C ASN A 3 -26.15 5.70 3.07
N ALA A 4 -26.52 5.22 1.88
CA ALA A 4 -25.57 4.95 0.80
C ALA A 4 -24.79 6.21 0.38
N THR A 5 -25.45 7.37 0.24
CA THR A 5 -24.80 8.63 -0.16
C THR A 5 -23.83 9.13 0.91
N LEU A 6 -24.21 9.05 2.19
CA LEU A 6 -23.35 9.45 3.30
C LEU A 6 -22.10 8.56 3.40
N THR A 7 -22.30 7.25 3.36
CA THR A 7 -21.18 6.28 3.43
C THR A 7 -20.25 6.40 2.22
N LEU A 8 -20.78 6.63 1.01
CA LEU A 8 -19.98 6.90 -0.18
C LEU A 8 -19.13 8.17 -0.02
N GLY A 9 -19.70 9.25 0.53
CA GLY A 9 -18.96 10.48 0.81
C GLY A 9 -17.76 10.25 1.74
N ILE A 10 -17.95 9.46 2.81
CA ILE A 10 -16.87 9.10 3.73
C ILE A 10 -15.79 8.27 3.01
N ILE A 11 -16.19 7.29 2.21
CA ILE A 11 -15.26 6.44 1.43
C ILE A 11 -14.47 7.28 0.42
N LEU A 12 -15.09 8.27 -0.23
CA LEU A 12 -14.42 9.20 -1.14
C LEU A 12 -13.37 10.05 -0.40
N CYS A 13 -13.69 10.56 0.79
CA CYS A 13 -12.72 11.26 1.63
C CYS A 13 -11.51 10.36 1.98
N CYS A 14 -11.75 9.11 2.40
CA CYS A 14 -10.68 8.14 2.67
C CYS A 14 -9.85 7.82 1.41
N THR A 15 -10.49 7.78 0.24
CA THR A 15 -9.82 7.58 -1.05
C THR A 15 -8.88 8.73 -1.37
N ILE A 16 -9.33 9.98 -1.20
CA ILE A 16 -8.49 11.17 -1.41
C ILE A 16 -7.29 11.17 -0.46
N ILE A 17 -7.51 10.85 0.83
CA ILE A 17 -6.42 10.73 1.81
C ILE A 17 -5.42 9.65 1.38
N SER A 18 -5.91 8.49 0.92
CA SER A 18 -5.07 7.41 0.41
C SER A 18 -4.22 7.84 -0.80
N TRP A 19 -4.78 8.64 -1.70
CA TRP A 19 -4.07 9.19 -2.85
C TRP A 19 -2.99 10.21 -2.46
N ILE A 20 -3.27 11.08 -1.49
CA ILE A 20 -2.27 12.00 -0.95
C ILE A 20 -1.12 11.22 -0.32
N LEU A 21 -1.44 10.20 0.50
CA LEU A 21 -0.43 9.33 1.11
C LEU A 21 0.37 8.54 0.06
N PHE A 22 -0.27 8.10 -1.02
CA PHE A 22 0.40 7.43 -2.14
C PHE A 22 1.46 8.34 -2.78
N ILE A 23 1.10 9.59 -3.07
CA ILE A 23 2.02 10.57 -3.66
C ILE A 23 3.15 10.90 -2.68
N LEU A 24 2.83 11.17 -1.41
CA LEU A 24 3.82 11.49 -0.38
C LEU A 24 4.81 10.33 -0.18
N PHE A 25 4.31 9.11 -0.03
CA PHE A 25 5.18 7.93 0.16
C PHE A 25 6.04 7.66 -1.08
N GLY A 26 5.46 7.79 -2.28
CA GLY A 26 6.19 7.67 -3.54
C GLY A 26 7.34 8.67 -3.65
N GLN A 27 7.08 9.95 -3.35
CA GLN A 27 8.08 11.00 -3.48
C GLN A 27 9.11 11.03 -2.34
N LEU A 28 8.70 10.79 -1.10
CA LEU A 28 9.56 10.93 0.08
C LEU A 28 10.38 9.67 0.36
N THR A 29 9.85 8.49 0.07
CA THR A 29 10.48 7.21 0.42
C THR A 29 10.92 6.46 -0.82
N VAL A 30 9.99 6.13 -1.71
CA VAL A 30 10.28 5.26 -2.86
C VAL A 30 11.29 5.92 -3.81
N LYS A 31 11.17 7.22 -4.08
CA LYS A 31 12.16 7.97 -4.86
C LYS A 31 13.58 7.93 -4.28
N LYS A 32 13.73 7.87 -2.95
CA LYS A 32 15.05 7.73 -2.31
C LYS A 32 15.61 6.32 -2.49
N LEU A 33 14.76 5.30 -2.35
CA LEU A 33 15.12 3.90 -2.58
C LEU A 33 15.55 3.65 -4.04
N ILE A 34 14.88 4.25 -5.02
CA ILE A 34 15.27 4.15 -6.44
C ILE A 34 16.67 4.72 -6.70
N LYS A 35 17.00 5.83 -6.03
CA LYS A 35 18.29 6.51 -6.18
C LYS A 35 19.44 5.74 -5.53
N ASN A 36 19.17 4.79 -4.65
CA ASN A 36 20.19 3.99 -4.02
C ASN A 36 20.54 2.78 -4.90
N PRO A 37 21.81 2.66 -5.36
CA PRO A 37 22.23 1.60 -6.27
C PRO A 37 22.08 0.19 -5.68
N GLU A 38 22.18 0.03 -4.35
CA GLU A 38 22.02 -1.28 -3.68
C GLU A 38 20.58 -1.80 -3.72
N THR A 39 19.60 -0.91 -3.68
CA THR A 39 18.17 -1.29 -3.70
C THR A 39 17.61 -1.34 -5.12
N LYS A 40 18.25 -0.67 -6.08
CA LYS A 40 17.76 -0.53 -7.47
C LYS A 40 17.58 -1.87 -8.21
N HIS A 41 18.46 -2.85 -8.00
CA HIS A 41 18.40 -4.15 -8.71
C HIS A 41 17.49 -5.17 -8.02
N GLU A 42 17.35 -5.09 -6.70
CA GLU A 42 16.55 -6.01 -5.89
C GLU A 42 15.06 -5.63 -5.83
N LEU A 43 14.71 -4.46 -6.35
CA LEU A 43 13.34 -3.96 -6.38
C LEU A 43 12.46 -4.60 -7.47
N GLY A 44 12.98 -5.56 -8.24
CA GLY A 44 12.28 -6.14 -9.39
C GLY A 44 12.28 -5.19 -10.58
N MET A 45 12.26 -5.73 -11.79
CA MET A 45 12.44 -4.96 -13.03
C MET A 45 11.46 -3.80 -13.14
N GLU A 46 12.01 -2.60 -13.39
CA GLU A 46 11.30 -1.39 -13.84
C GLU A 46 10.36 -0.70 -12.84
N LEU A 47 10.97 0.02 -11.89
CA LEU A 47 10.42 1.14 -11.10
C LEU A 47 9.99 2.36 -11.97
N VAL A 48 9.28 2.12 -13.06
CA VAL A 48 8.74 3.12 -13.97
C VAL A 48 7.21 3.20 -13.88
N SER A 49 6.55 2.26 -13.19
CA SER A 49 5.10 2.20 -13.08
C SER A 49 4.67 2.00 -11.63
N GLY A 50 3.72 2.80 -11.12
CA GLY A 50 3.32 2.91 -9.69
C GLY A 50 2.93 1.63 -8.91
N ARG A 51 3.04 0.42 -9.50
CA ARG A 51 2.92 -0.88 -8.82
C ARG A 51 3.89 -1.04 -7.65
N ASP A 52 5.11 -0.53 -7.76
CA ASP A 52 6.14 -0.78 -6.75
C ASP A 52 5.92 0.01 -5.47
N ILE A 53 5.19 1.13 -5.52
CA ILE A 53 4.87 1.93 -4.33
C ILE A 53 4.03 1.09 -3.35
N ILE A 54 3.07 0.32 -3.87
CA ILE A 54 2.21 -0.53 -3.06
C ILE A 54 3.00 -1.73 -2.51
N ASN A 55 3.84 -2.37 -3.32
CA ASN A 55 4.65 -3.52 -2.90
C ASN A 55 5.69 -3.14 -1.83
N VAL A 56 6.36 -1.99 -2.00
CA VAL A 56 7.30 -1.45 -1.01
C VAL A 56 6.55 -1.05 0.26
N ALA A 57 5.38 -0.41 0.15
CA ALA A 57 4.58 -0.06 1.30
C ALA A 57 4.13 -1.30 2.08
N GLN A 58 3.64 -2.33 1.38
CA GLN A 58 3.26 -3.62 1.96
C GLN A 58 4.45 -4.26 2.70
N SER A 59 5.62 -4.29 2.06
CA SER A 59 6.84 -4.89 2.63
C SER A 59 7.36 -4.14 3.86
N LEU A 60 7.13 -2.83 3.94
CA LEU A 60 7.51 -2.02 5.11
C LEU A 60 6.41 -1.97 6.18
N ALA A 61 5.15 -2.20 5.80
CA ALA A 61 4.00 -2.14 6.69
C ALA A 61 3.76 -3.44 7.45
N LEU A 62 3.98 -4.58 6.79
CA LEU A 62 3.75 -5.90 7.38
C LEU A 62 4.87 -6.32 8.35
N PRO A 63 4.56 -7.14 9.36
CA PRO A 63 5.58 -7.74 10.22
C PRO A 63 6.54 -8.60 9.40
N ILE A 64 7.84 -8.47 9.66
CA ILE A 64 8.92 -9.21 8.96
C ILE A 64 8.68 -10.73 9.00
N ALA A 65 8.13 -11.25 10.11
CA ALA A 65 7.80 -12.66 10.25
C ALA A 65 6.77 -13.14 9.21
N LEU A 66 5.76 -12.31 8.90
CA LEU A 66 4.77 -12.61 7.87
C LEU A 66 5.41 -12.60 6.49
N ILE A 67 6.22 -11.57 6.19
CA ILE A 67 6.89 -11.44 4.90
C ILE A 67 7.85 -12.61 4.64
N ARG A 68 8.65 -12.99 5.64
CA ARG A 68 9.55 -14.15 5.54
C ARG A 68 8.80 -15.47 5.36
N LYS A 69 7.58 -15.59 5.92
CA LYS A 69 6.72 -16.76 5.70
C LYS A 69 6.18 -16.78 4.26
N PHE A 70 5.78 -15.63 3.70
CA PHE A 70 5.35 -15.52 2.31
C PHE A 70 6.49 -15.71 1.30
N LYS A 71 7.71 -15.25 1.60
CA LYS A 71 8.90 -15.46 0.77
C LYS A 71 9.28 -16.94 0.62
N ARG A 72 8.89 -17.80 1.58
CA ARG A 72 9.07 -19.27 1.51
C ARG A 72 8.01 -19.98 0.65
N THR A 73 7.01 -19.28 0.14
CA THR A 73 5.98 -19.82 -0.75
C THR A 73 6.20 -19.37 -2.20
N GLN A 74 5.54 -20.00 -3.16
CA GLN A 74 5.66 -19.71 -4.61
C GLN A 74 5.31 -18.26 -5.00
N MET A 75 4.77 -17.44 -4.10
CA MET A 75 4.50 -16.02 -4.33
C MET A 75 5.72 -15.10 -4.13
N SER A 76 6.94 -15.61 -3.95
CA SER A 76 8.13 -14.79 -3.67
C SER A 76 8.38 -13.68 -4.70
N PHE A 77 7.95 -13.85 -5.95
CA PHE A 77 8.10 -12.84 -7.01
C PHE A 77 7.26 -11.56 -6.77
N PHE A 78 6.17 -11.65 -6.01
CA PHE A 78 5.32 -10.50 -5.68
C PHE A 78 5.81 -9.71 -4.46
N TYR A 79 6.83 -10.21 -3.74
CA TYR A 79 7.31 -9.60 -2.52
C TYR A 79 8.72 -9.06 -2.71
N SER A 80 8.87 -7.77 -2.48
CA SER A 80 10.17 -7.09 -2.43
C SER A 80 11.01 -7.62 -1.25
N ASP A 81 12.34 -7.55 -1.33
CA ASP A 81 13.19 -7.99 -0.23
C ASP A 81 13.07 -7.06 0.99
N ALA A 82 12.18 -7.42 1.92
CA ALA A 82 11.86 -6.59 3.07
C ALA A 82 13.06 -6.34 3.99
N ASP A 83 14.00 -7.29 4.10
CA ASP A 83 15.20 -7.12 4.91
C ASP A 83 16.10 -6.01 4.32
N LEU A 84 16.22 -5.96 3.00
CA LEU A 84 16.94 -4.91 2.28
C LEU A 84 16.23 -3.55 2.37
N LEU A 85 14.91 -3.52 2.16
CA LEU A 85 14.13 -2.27 2.24
C LEU A 85 14.18 -1.67 3.65
N ILE A 86 14.12 -2.49 4.69
CA ILE A 86 14.27 -2.08 6.08
C ILE A 86 15.66 -1.47 6.31
N LYS A 87 16.72 -2.08 5.79
CA LYS A 87 18.09 -1.56 5.92
C LYS A 87 18.25 -0.14 5.35
N HIS A 88 17.54 0.20 4.29
CA HIS A 88 17.64 1.50 3.61
C HIS A 88 16.45 2.45 3.86
N THR A 89 15.59 2.15 4.82
CA THR A 89 14.46 3.01 5.22
C THR A 89 14.56 3.45 6.67
N SER A 90 14.23 4.71 6.92
CA SER A 90 14.17 5.27 8.27
C SER A 90 12.90 4.82 9.01
N LYS A 91 12.83 5.06 10.32
CA LYS A 91 11.60 4.84 11.10
C LYS A 91 10.43 5.65 10.55
N PHE A 92 10.68 6.87 10.08
CA PHE A 92 9.66 7.73 9.47
C PHE A 92 9.09 7.11 8.20
N ASP A 93 9.96 6.62 7.30
CA ASP A 93 9.55 5.95 6.06
C ASP A 93 8.65 4.74 6.35
N ARG A 94 8.97 3.97 7.40
CA ARG A 94 8.17 2.80 7.81
C ARG A 94 6.83 3.17 8.42
N ILE A 95 6.75 4.26 9.18
CA ILE A 95 5.48 4.78 9.71
C ILE A 95 4.62 5.27 8.54
N LEU A 96 5.20 6.04 7.62
CA LEU A 96 4.50 6.53 6.43
C LEU A 96 4.00 5.38 5.55
N ALA A 97 4.82 4.34 5.37
CA ALA A 97 4.43 3.11 4.67
C ALA A 97 3.24 2.43 5.33
N LYS A 98 3.25 2.28 6.66
CA LYS A 98 2.13 1.69 7.42
C LYS A 98 0.85 2.52 7.27
N MET A 99 0.95 3.84 7.43
CA MET A 99 -0.19 4.73 7.28
C MET A 99 -0.79 4.63 5.88
N PHE A 100 0.05 4.74 4.84
CA PHE A 100 -0.38 4.60 3.47
C PHE A 100 -1.00 3.23 3.20
N TYR A 101 -0.28 2.14 3.50
CA TYR A 101 -0.72 0.78 3.17
C TYR A 101 -2.05 0.43 3.84
N TRP A 102 -2.18 0.65 5.14
CA TRP A 102 -3.41 0.31 5.86
C TRP A 102 -4.59 1.21 5.45
N THR A 103 -4.36 2.51 5.24
CA THR A 103 -5.44 3.40 4.76
C THR A 103 -5.91 2.95 3.37
N PHE A 104 -4.99 2.66 2.46
CA PHE A 104 -5.29 2.20 1.11
C PHE A 104 -6.03 0.85 1.12
N THR A 105 -5.54 -0.14 1.88
CA THR A 105 -6.15 -1.47 1.98
C THR A 105 -7.54 -1.42 2.61
N ILE A 106 -7.72 -0.71 3.74
CA ILE A 106 -9.02 -0.58 4.40
C ILE A 106 -10.00 0.15 3.46
N THR A 107 -9.57 1.24 2.83
CA THR A 107 -10.42 1.97 1.87
C THR A 107 -10.86 1.07 0.71
N GLY A 108 -9.95 0.27 0.14
CA GLY A 108 -10.28 -0.68 -0.91
C GLY A 108 -11.31 -1.73 -0.47
N ILE A 109 -11.14 -2.30 0.73
CA ILE A 109 -12.11 -3.25 1.32
C ILE A 109 -13.48 -2.57 1.53
N LEU A 110 -13.49 -1.33 2.02
CA LEU A 110 -14.73 -0.57 2.22
C LEU A 110 -15.45 -0.28 0.90
N ILE A 111 -14.72 0.07 -0.17
CA ILE A 111 -15.31 0.26 -1.51
C ILE A 111 -15.97 -1.04 -2.00
N VAL A 112 -15.25 -2.16 -1.95
CA VAL A 112 -15.79 -3.46 -2.40
C VAL A 112 -17.02 -3.85 -1.58
N THR A 113 -16.95 -3.70 -0.25
CA THR A 113 -18.06 -3.99 0.65
C THR A 113 -19.27 -3.10 0.35
N TRP A 114 -19.03 -1.79 0.15
CA TRP A 114 -20.08 -0.83 -0.18
C TRP A 114 -20.76 -1.18 -1.51
N VAL A 115 -19.99 -1.49 -2.56
CA VAL A 115 -20.54 -1.93 -3.85
C VAL A 115 -21.39 -3.18 -3.69
N CYS A 116 -20.93 -4.18 -2.94
CA CYS A 116 -21.72 -5.39 -2.65
C CYS A 116 -23.03 -5.06 -1.92
N LEU A 117 -23.01 -4.19 -0.91
CA LEU A 117 -24.21 -3.83 -0.15
C LEU A 117 -25.23 -3.06 -0.98
N VAL A 118 -24.78 -2.13 -1.82
CA VAL A 118 -25.68 -1.35 -2.70
C VAL A 118 -26.25 -2.23 -3.82
N THR A 119 -25.42 -3.07 -4.45
CA THR A 119 -25.86 -3.95 -5.54
C THR A 119 -26.81 -5.05 -5.08
N THR A 120 -26.72 -5.49 -3.82
CA THR A 120 -27.67 -6.45 -3.22
C THR A 120 -28.92 -5.80 -2.65
N GLY A 121 -29.00 -4.45 -2.63
CA GLY A 121 -30.12 -3.71 -2.03
C GLY A 121 -30.13 -3.73 -0.50
N LEU A 122 -29.05 -4.20 0.16
CA LEU A 122 -28.93 -4.19 1.63
C LEU A 122 -28.62 -2.80 2.19
N LEU A 123 -28.08 -1.91 1.34
CA LEU A 123 -27.80 -0.52 1.68
C LEU A 123 -28.51 0.41 0.69
N GLU A 124 -29.51 1.13 1.17
CA GLU A 124 -30.24 2.15 0.43
C GLU A 124 -29.55 3.52 0.51
#